data_AF-A0A9D5EI56-F1
#
_entry.id   AF-A0A9D5EI56-F1
#
_cell.length_a   1.000
_cell.length_b   1.000
_cell.length_c   1.000
_cell.angle_alpha   90.00
_cell.angle_beta   90.00
_cell.angle_gamma   90.00
#
_symmetry.space_group_name_H-M   'P 1'
#
loop_
_entity.id
_entity.type
_entity.pdbx_description
1 polymer ?
#
loop_
_entity_poly.entity_id
_entity_poly.type
_entity_poly.pdbx_seq_one_letter_code
_entity_poly.pdbx_strand_id
1 'polypeptide(L)'
;MSEDQRLEMFYAGRPRRLWFAGDFNPTLATNVDQNALQRLVPLNQADRVLRPLGPGLNNQLPQTLANGIVRSTPVTDSVNWNSRAFYKGPGAWGSDISVMKNFALSERFRLRFSADFFNAFNHPIDAAPDATTGLQDLAVQTNEPRTIQFSLRLTW
;
A
#
# COMPACT_ATOMS: atom_id res chain seq x y z
N MET A 1 8.27 -12.32 -1.83
CA MET A 1 9.40 -11.89 -0.99
C MET A 1 9.02 -12.10 0.45
N SER A 2 9.90 -12.68 1.26
CA SER A 2 9.74 -12.71 2.72
C SER A 2 10.05 -11.33 3.31
N GLU A 3 9.69 -11.11 4.57
CA GLU A 3 9.92 -9.86 5.27
C GLU A 3 11.42 -9.51 5.33
N ASP A 4 12.28 -10.49 5.62
CA ASP A 4 13.75 -10.32 5.68
C ASP A 4 14.40 -9.94 4.34
N GLN A 5 13.69 -10.13 3.23
CA GLN A 5 14.16 -9.77 1.89
C GLN A 5 13.77 -8.33 1.50
N ARG A 6 12.94 -7.65 2.28
CA ARG A 6 12.45 -6.32 1.96
C ARG A 6 13.51 -5.29 2.28
N LEU A 7 14.05 -4.68 1.23
CA LEU A 7 15.03 -3.61 1.37
C LEU A 7 14.34 -2.28 1.66
N GLU A 8 14.85 -1.55 2.64
CA GLU A 8 14.50 -0.15 2.83
C GLU A 8 15.50 0.74 2.10
N MET A 9 14.99 1.82 1.52
CA MET A 9 15.76 2.73 0.69
C MET A 9 15.13 4.12 0.73
N PHE A 10 15.87 5.12 0.26
CA PHE A 10 15.30 6.41 -0.06
C PHE A 10 15.11 6.51 -1.58
N TYR A 11 13.89 6.78 -2.03
CA TYR A 11 13.57 6.83 -3.45
C TYR A 11 12.53 7.92 -3.72
N ALA A 12 12.79 8.75 -4.74
CA ALA A 12 11.95 9.89 -5.09
C ALA A 12 11.64 10.82 -3.89
N GLY A 13 12.64 11.09 -3.04
CA GLY A 13 12.50 12.02 -1.92
C GLY A 13 11.80 11.45 -0.67
N ARG A 14 11.51 10.15 -0.62
CA ARG A 14 10.81 9.53 0.52
C ARG A 14 11.47 8.23 0.97
N PRO A 15 11.38 7.87 2.26
CA PRO A 15 11.73 6.53 2.73
C PRO A 15 10.73 5.53 2.15
N ARG A 16 11.25 4.50 1.49
CA ARG A 16 10.48 3.44 0.85
C ARG A 16 10.96 2.07 1.34
N ARG A 17 10.04 1.12 1.35
CA ARG A 17 10.34 -0.30 1.52
C ARG A 17 9.97 -1.05 0.24
N LEU A 18 10.87 -1.91 -0.25
CA LEU A 18 10.60 -2.80 -1.36
C LEU A 18 9.69 -3.93 -0.89
N TRP A 19 8.39 -3.87 -1.23
CA TRP A 19 7.41 -4.85 -0.79
C TRP A 19 7.38 -6.09 -1.68
N PHE A 20 7.48 -5.87 -2.98
CA PHE A 20 7.70 -6.88 -4.01
C PHE A 20 8.61 -6.32 -5.11
N ALA A 21 9.23 -7.19 -5.91
CA ALA A 21 10.09 -6.80 -7.02
C ALA A 21 9.25 -6.21 -8.18
N GLY A 22 8.96 -4.92 -8.10
CA GLY A 22 8.25 -4.16 -9.13
C GLY A 22 9.17 -3.49 -10.14
N ASP A 23 8.58 -2.59 -10.93
CA ASP A 23 9.22 -1.88 -12.02
C ASP A 23 9.57 -0.43 -11.64
N PHE A 24 10.82 -0.18 -11.30
CA PHE A 24 11.37 1.16 -11.10
C PHE A 24 12.87 1.17 -11.40
N ASN A 25 13.47 2.36 -11.49
CA ASN A 25 14.91 2.46 -11.73
C ASN A 25 15.71 2.34 -10.42
N PRO A 26 16.40 1.21 -10.14
CA PRO A 26 17.09 1.03 -8.86
C PRO A 26 18.28 1.98 -8.67
N THR A 27 18.82 2.58 -9.75
CA THR A 27 19.95 3.52 -9.64
C THR A 27 19.56 4.83 -8.96
N LEU A 28 18.27 5.17 -8.91
CA LEU A 28 17.78 6.37 -8.23
C LEU A 28 17.54 6.14 -6.72
N ALA A 29 17.66 4.89 -6.24
CA ALA A 29 17.55 4.58 -4.84
C ALA A 29 18.86 4.91 -4.09
N THR A 30 18.75 5.47 -2.90
CA THR A 30 19.89 5.72 -2.01
C THR A 30 19.67 5.05 -0.65
N ASN A 31 20.71 5.00 0.19
CA ASN A 31 20.69 4.36 1.51
C ASN A 31 20.29 2.88 1.49
N VAL A 32 20.68 2.16 0.44
CA VAL A 32 20.41 0.73 0.26
C VAL A 32 21.61 0.06 -0.39
N ASP A 33 21.85 -1.21 -0.08
CA ASP A 33 22.82 -2.01 -0.83
C ASP A 33 22.34 -2.16 -2.28
N GLN A 34 22.99 -1.44 -3.18
CA GLN A 34 22.70 -1.42 -4.60
C GLN A 34 22.87 -2.81 -5.25
N ASN A 35 23.83 -3.61 -4.80
CA ASN A 35 24.02 -4.96 -5.34
C ASN A 35 22.89 -5.90 -4.90
N ALA A 36 22.41 -5.76 -3.67
CA ALA A 36 21.24 -6.51 -3.20
C ALA A 36 19.97 -6.06 -3.92
N LEU A 37 19.79 -4.75 -4.11
CA LEU A 37 18.64 -4.20 -4.80
C LEU A 37 18.59 -4.64 -6.26
N GLN A 38 19.70 -4.56 -6.98
CA GLN A 38 19.77 -4.92 -8.41
C GLN A 38 19.58 -6.43 -8.65
N ARG A 39 19.86 -7.28 -7.65
CA ARG A 39 19.51 -8.70 -7.70
C ARG A 39 18.00 -8.95 -7.65
N LEU A 40 17.24 -8.06 -7.02
CA LEU A 40 15.79 -8.14 -6.93
C LEU A 40 15.10 -7.40 -8.08
N VAL A 41 15.61 -6.23 -8.44
CA VAL A 41 15.11 -5.38 -9.52
C VAL A 41 16.26 -5.10 -10.49
N PRO A 42 16.41 -5.91 -11.56
CA PRO A 42 17.49 -5.73 -12.54
C PRO A 42 17.52 -4.34 -13.17
N LEU A 43 18.73 -3.87 -13.52
CA LEU A 43 18.93 -2.59 -14.20
C LEU A 43 18.26 -2.58 -15.58
N ASN A 44 18.42 -3.66 -16.33
CA ASN A 44 17.71 -3.85 -17.59
C ASN A 44 16.23 -4.14 -17.29
N GLN A 45 15.36 -3.24 -17.72
CA GLN A 45 13.92 -3.37 -17.52
C GLN A 45 13.37 -4.63 -18.19
N ALA A 46 13.97 -5.09 -19.30
CA ALA A 46 13.59 -6.31 -19.99
C ALA A 46 13.95 -7.61 -19.24
N ASP A 47 14.60 -7.53 -18.08
CA ASP A 47 14.88 -8.68 -17.21
C ASP A 47 13.99 -8.68 -15.95
N ARG A 48 13.19 -7.63 -15.73
CA ARG A 48 12.30 -7.51 -14.55
C ARG A 48 11.05 -8.38 -14.69
N VAL A 49 10.61 -9.00 -13.61
CA VAL A 49 9.38 -9.83 -13.61
C VAL A 49 8.14 -8.97 -13.88
N LEU A 50 8.03 -7.84 -13.19
CA LEU A 50 7.02 -6.82 -13.46
C LEU A 50 7.64 -5.76 -14.36
N ARG A 51 7.06 -5.62 -15.56
CA ARG A 51 7.46 -4.66 -16.59
C ARG A 51 6.35 -4.54 -17.62
N PRO A 52 6.30 -3.45 -18.41
CA PRO A 52 5.48 -3.40 -19.59
C PRO A 52 5.79 -4.54 -20.57
N LEU A 53 4.77 -5.04 -21.25
CA LEU A 53 4.92 -6.15 -22.18
C LEU A 53 5.33 -5.70 -23.58
N GLY A 54 5.89 -6.65 -24.34
CA GLY A 54 6.26 -6.48 -25.74
C GLY A 54 7.73 -6.11 -25.97
N PRO A 55 8.22 -6.21 -27.22
CA PRO A 55 9.62 -5.91 -27.56
C PRO A 55 10.04 -4.47 -27.22
N GLY A 56 9.08 -3.54 -27.28
CA GLY A 56 9.30 -2.12 -26.97
C GLY A 56 8.97 -1.73 -25.53
N LEU A 57 8.63 -2.68 -24.64
CA LEU A 57 8.20 -2.38 -23.26
C LEU A 57 7.12 -1.29 -23.20
N ASN A 58 6.10 -1.42 -24.04
CA ASN A 58 5.04 -0.42 -24.24
C ASN A 58 3.63 -1.01 -24.12
N ASN A 59 3.50 -2.21 -23.53
CA ASN A 59 2.25 -2.97 -23.43
C ASN A 59 1.61 -3.22 -24.80
N GLN A 60 2.42 -3.51 -25.82
CA GLN A 60 1.93 -3.97 -27.12
C GLN A 60 2.57 -5.29 -27.51
N LEU A 61 1.74 -6.26 -27.90
CA LEU A 61 2.20 -7.59 -28.31
C LEU A 61 2.08 -7.74 -29.84
N PRO A 62 3.07 -8.37 -30.50
CA PRO A 62 2.95 -8.71 -31.91
C PRO A 62 1.92 -9.83 -32.09
N GLN A 63 0.88 -9.58 -32.87
CA GLN A 63 -0.15 -10.54 -33.26
C GLN A 63 -0.02 -10.85 -34.74
N THR A 64 0.18 -12.13 -35.07
CA THR A 64 0.22 -12.58 -36.46
C THR A 64 -1.21 -12.86 -36.93
N LEU A 65 -1.68 -12.11 -37.91
CA LEU A 65 -3.01 -12.28 -38.49
C LEU A 65 -3.05 -13.49 -39.43
N ALA A 66 -4.25 -13.95 -39.80
CA ALA A 66 -4.43 -15.10 -40.69
C ALA A 66 -3.76 -14.93 -42.07
N ASN A 67 -3.50 -13.70 -42.50
CA ASN A 67 -2.77 -13.38 -43.73
C ASN A 67 -1.24 -13.29 -43.57
N GLY A 68 -0.70 -13.66 -42.40
CA GLY A 68 0.72 -13.61 -42.09
C GLY A 68 1.27 -12.24 -41.70
N ILE A 69 0.46 -11.17 -41.73
CA ILE A 69 0.89 -9.84 -41.32
C ILE A 69 0.96 -9.77 -39.80
N VAL A 70 2.08 -9.30 -39.25
CA VAL A 70 2.23 -8.99 -37.83
C VAL A 70 1.73 -7.57 -37.55
N ARG A 71 0.82 -7.43 -36.60
CA ARG A 71 0.36 -6.13 -36.09
C ARG A 71 0.67 -6.02 -34.60
N SER A 72 1.17 -4.86 -34.19
CA SER A 72 1.34 -4.53 -32.78
C SER A 72 -0.02 -4.19 -32.18
N THR A 73 -0.51 -4.98 -31.24
CA THR A 73 -1.81 -4.77 -30.60
C THR A 73 -1.65 -4.42 -29.12
N PRO A 74 -2.36 -3.42 -28.60
CA PRO A 74 -2.28 -3.06 -27.19
C PRO A 74 -2.84 -4.18 -26.32
N VAL A 75 -2.19 -4.40 -25.18
CA VAL A 75 -2.64 -5.31 -24.13
C VAL A 75 -3.71 -4.58 -23.32
N THR A 76 -4.96 -4.71 -23.74
CA THR A 76 -6.16 -4.17 -23.04
C THR A 76 -6.92 -5.30 -22.32
N ASP A 77 -8.16 -5.05 -21.90
CA ASP A 77 -9.03 -5.99 -21.17
C ASP A 77 -9.21 -7.39 -21.81
N SER A 78 -8.86 -7.56 -23.08
CA SER A 78 -8.93 -8.87 -23.76
C SER A 78 -7.80 -9.84 -23.36
N VAL A 79 -6.73 -9.36 -22.71
CA VAL A 79 -5.62 -10.20 -22.23
C VAL A 79 -5.24 -9.78 -20.83
N ASN A 80 -5.65 -10.57 -19.84
CA ASN A 80 -5.09 -10.45 -18.50
C ASN A 80 -3.86 -11.34 -18.37
N TRP A 81 -2.69 -10.72 -18.54
CA TRP A 81 -1.39 -11.39 -18.50
C TRP A 81 -0.85 -11.56 -17.07
N ASN A 82 -1.45 -10.90 -16.08
CA ASN A 82 -1.07 -11.06 -14.68
C ASN A 82 -2.14 -11.81 -13.89
N SER A 83 -1.72 -12.43 -12.78
CA SER A 83 -2.69 -12.91 -11.82
C SER A 83 -3.40 -11.72 -11.21
N ARG A 84 -4.74 -11.76 -11.15
CA ARG A 84 -5.49 -10.84 -10.28
C ARG A 84 -4.95 -10.99 -8.85
N ALA A 85 -4.83 -9.87 -8.13
CA ALA A 85 -4.30 -9.81 -6.77
C ALA A 85 -2.90 -10.46 -6.60
N PHE A 86 -1.96 -10.16 -7.51
CA PHE A 86 -0.61 -10.73 -7.51
C PHE A 86 0.26 -10.39 -6.28
N TYR A 87 -0.18 -9.46 -5.43
CA TYR A 87 0.47 -9.15 -4.16
C TYR A 87 -0.55 -9.03 -3.03
N LYS A 88 -0.10 -9.36 -1.82
CA LYS A 88 -0.81 -9.11 -0.58
C LYS A 88 -0.19 -7.90 0.10
N GLY A 89 -0.99 -6.88 0.42
CA GLY A 89 -0.53 -5.69 1.13
C GLY A 89 -0.15 -5.96 2.59
N PRO A 90 0.34 -4.92 3.29
CA PRO A 90 0.58 -4.98 4.73
C PRO A 90 -0.66 -5.39 5.51
N GLY A 91 -0.45 -6.07 6.64
CA GLY A 91 -1.53 -6.34 7.58
C GLY A 91 -2.01 -5.04 8.22
N ALA A 92 -3.31 -4.94 8.45
CA ALA A 92 -3.93 -3.79 9.10
C ALA A 92 -4.79 -4.26 10.27
N TRP A 93 -4.70 -3.55 11.40
CA TRP A 93 -5.59 -3.72 12.52
C TRP A 93 -5.82 -2.37 13.21
N GLY A 94 -6.97 -2.24 13.85
CA GLY A 94 -7.38 -1.06 14.60
C GLY A 94 -8.31 -1.43 15.74
N SER A 95 -8.43 -0.51 16.69
CA SER A 95 -9.32 -0.66 17.84
C SER A 95 -9.97 0.67 18.16
N ASP A 96 -11.30 0.67 18.20
CA ASP A 96 -12.10 1.80 18.70
C ASP A 96 -12.74 1.38 20.01
N ILE A 97 -12.64 2.25 21.02
CA ILE A 97 -13.11 1.96 22.38
C ILE A 97 -14.02 3.09 22.83
N SER A 98 -15.22 2.74 23.31
CA SER A 98 -16.14 3.67 23.94
C SER A 98 -16.38 3.26 25.39
N VAL A 99 -16.25 4.22 26.30
CA VAL A 99 -16.56 4.03 27.72
C VAL A 99 -17.63 5.04 28.12
N MET A 100 -18.70 4.55 28.73
CA MET A 100 -19.81 5.37 29.17
C MET A 100 -20.16 5.08 30.62
N LYS A 101 -20.46 6.14 31.38
CA LYS A 101 -21.00 6.03 32.73
C LYS A 101 -22.17 6.99 32.96
N ASN A 102 -23.22 6.46 33.58
CA ASN A 102 -24.34 7.24 34.08
C ASN A 102 -24.12 7.56 35.56
N PHE A 103 -24.24 8.83 35.90
CA PHE A 103 -24.23 9.35 37.26
C PHE A 103 -25.65 9.81 37.60
N ALA A 104 -26.23 9.26 38.68
CA ALA A 104 -27.45 9.81 39.26
C ALA A 104 -27.05 11.00 40.13
N LEU A 105 -27.28 12.22 39.64
CA LEU A 105 -26.95 13.44 40.40
C LEU A 105 -28.02 13.71 41.47
N SER A 106 -29.28 13.43 41.15
CA SER A 106 -30.42 13.46 42.07
C SER A 106 -31.55 12.57 41.54
N GLU A 107 -32.72 12.60 42.19
CA GLU A 107 -33.90 11.83 41.79
C GLU A 107 -34.42 12.19 40.39
N ARG A 108 -34.27 13.46 39.97
CA ARG A 108 -34.70 13.95 38.65
C ARG A 108 -33.56 14.03 37.64
N PHE A 109 -32.36 14.43 38.10
CA PHE A 109 -31.23 14.68 37.21
C PHE A 109 -30.32 13.46 37.05
N ARG A 110 -30.10 13.04 35.80
CA ARG A 110 -29.10 12.03 35.43
C ARG A 110 -28.10 12.62 34.43
N LEU A 111 -26.82 12.38 34.68
CA LEU A 111 -25.73 12.78 33.80
C LEU A 111 -25.08 11.56 33.18
N ARG A 112 -25.04 11.50 31.85
CA ARG A 112 -24.24 10.54 31.10
C ARG A 112 -22.95 11.21 30.68
N PHE A 113 -21.82 10.62 31.06
CA PHE A 113 -20.51 10.91 30.50
C PHE A 113 -20.11 9.79 29.54
N SER A 114 -19.63 10.15 28.36
CA SER A 114 -19.04 9.19 27.41
C SER A 114 -17.66 9.68 26.96
N ALA A 115 -16.73 8.75 26.82
CA ALA A 115 -15.41 8.95 26.26
C ALA A 115 -15.20 7.96 25.11
N ASP A 116 -15.00 8.49 23.91
CA ASP A 116 -14.83 7.72 22.68
C ASP A 116 -13.38 7.87 22.18
N PHE A 117 -12.68 6.75 22.03
CA PHE A 117 -11.31 6.66 21.57
C PHE A 117 -11.29 5.98 20.20
N PHE A 118 -11.08 6.76 19.15
CA PHE A 118 -10.83 6.26 17.80
C PHE A 118 -9.34 5.98 17.63
N ASN A 119 -8.97 4.82 17.11
CA ASN A 119 -7.59 4.33 17.12
C ASN A 119 -6.99 4.37 18.53
N ALA A 120 -7.61 3.64 19.47
CA ALA A 120 -7.33 3.69 20.91
C ALA A 120 -5.84 3.47 21.25
N PHE A 121 -5.16 2.59 20.52
CA PHE A 121 -3.73 2.29 20.70
C PHE A 121 -2.78 3.19 19.90
N ASN A 122 -3.32 4.13 19.11
CA ASN A 122 -2.55 4.96 18.19
C ASN A 122 -1.64 4.14 17.25
N HIS A 123 -2.15 3.00 16.76
CA HIS A 123 -1.42 2.11 15.87
C HIS A 123 -1.51 2.66 14.43
N PRO A 124 -0.39 2.94 13.74
CA PRO A 124 -0.41 3.37 12.35
C PRO A 124 -0.78 2.20 11.43
N ILE A 125 -1.59 2.47 10.41
CA ILE A 125 -1.86 1.50 9.35
C ILE A 125 -1.09 1.93 8.11
N ASP A 126 -0.13 1.09 7.74
CA ASP A 126 0.69 1.24 6.55
C ASP A 126 -0.14 1.45 5.26
N ALA A 127 0.37 2.28 4.35
CA ALA A 127 -0.18 2.38 3.01
C ALA A 127 0.14 1.15 2.15
N ALA A 128 -0.75 0.85 1.22
CA ALA A 128 -0.52 -0.18 0.23
C ALA A 128 0.70 0.19 -0.65
N PRO A 129 1.54 -0.78 -1.03
CA PRO A 129 2.60 -0.54 -1.98
C PRO A 129 2.03 -0.20 -3.36
N ASP A 130 2.79 0.60 -4.11
CA ASP A 130 2.46 0.92 -5.49
C ASP A 130 2.49 -0.35 -6.36
N ALA A 131 1.43 -0.56 -7.13
CA ALA A 131 1.24 -1.79 -7.90
C ALA A 131 2.26 -1.97 -9.04
N THR A 132 2.90 -0.89 -9.49
CA THR A 132 3.87 -0.94 -10.58
C THR A 132 5.27 -1.14 -10.03
N THR A 133 5.71 -0.22 -9.18
CA THR A 133 7.07 -0.16 -8.63
C THR A 133 7.31 -1.15 -7.49
N GLY A 134 6.25 -1.61 -6.81
CA GLY A 134 6.35 -2.47 -5.63
C GLY A 134 6.90 -1.76 -4.40
N LEU A 135 7.02 -0.43 -4.45
CA LEU A 135 7.51 0.39 -3.36
C LEU A 135 6.36 0.78 -2.41
N GLN A 136 6.57 0.52 -1.13
CA GLN A 136 5.73 1.00 -0.04
C GLN A 136 6.29 2.33 0.49
N ASP A 137 5.43 3.33 0.68
CA ASP A 137 5.81 4.60 1.32
C ASP A 137 5.79 4.45 2.84
N LEU A 138 6.94 4.68 3.49
CA LEU A 138 7.05 4.59 4.95
C LEU A 138 6.77 5.93 5.65
N ALA A 139 6.59 7.02 4.90
CA ALA A 139 6.33 8.34 5.47
C ALA A 139 4.84 8.65 5.64
N VAL A 140 3.95 7.70 5.31
CA VAL A 140 2.51 7.91 5.30
C VAL A 140 1.79 6.75 6.00
N GLN A 141 0.63 7.05 6.54
CA GLN A 141 -0.33 6.08 7.07
C GLN A 141 -1.70 6.32 6.44
N THR A 142 -2.55 5.31 6.46
CA THR A 142 -3.90 5.35 5.87
C THR A 142 -4.99 5.71 6.87
N ASN A 143 -4.75 5.47 8.16
CA ASN A 143 -5.69 5.81 9.22
C ASN A 143 -5.40 7.18 9.83
N GLU A 144 -6.41 7.73 10.49
CA GLU A 144 -6.26 8.94 11.29
C GLU A 144 -5.44 8.66 12.56
N PRO A 145 -4.65 9.64 13.02
CA PRO A 145 -4.08 9.61 14.36
C PRO A 145 -5.18 9.46 15.42
N ARG A 146 -4.81 8.95 16.60
CA ARG A 146 -5.77 8.77 17.70
C ARG A 146 -6.55 10.04 18.00
N THR A 147 -7.88 9.90 17.98
CA THR A 147 -8.80 10.97 18.34
C THR A 147 -9.59 10.56 19.57
N ILE A 148 -9.69 11.48 20.54
CA ILE A 148 -10.43 11.26 21.78
C ILE A 148 -11.53 12.31 21.87
N GLN A 149 -12.76 11.85 22.04
CA GLN A 149 -13.93 12.70 22.17
C GLN A 149 -14.60 12.48 23.52
N PHE A 150 -14.96 13.57 24.18
CA PHE A 150 -15.71 13.55 25.42
C PHE A 150 -17.09 14.14 25.18
N SER A 151 -18.12 13.50 25.72
CA SER A 151 -19.50 13.96 25.64
C SER A 151 -20.19 13.93 27.01
N LEU A 152 -21.03 14.92 27.24
CA LEU A 152 -21.90 15.02 28.41
C LEU A 152 -23.35 15.14 27.93
N ARG A 153 -24.24 14.36 28.52
CA ARG A 153 -25.69 14.48 28.31
C ARG A 153 -26.40 14.54 29.66
N LEU A 154 -27.11 15.64 29.88
CA LEU A 154 -27.97 15.82 31.04
C LEU A 154 -29.42 15.49 30.66
N THR A 155 -30.10 14.73 31.50
CA THR A 155 -31.54 14.44 31.40
C THR A 155 -32.21 14.76 32.74
N TRP A 156 -33.41 15.33 32.70
CA TRP A 156 -34.19 15.78 33.85
C TRP A 156 -35.65 15.34 33.76
#